data_AF-A0A359MZR4-F1
#
_entry.id   AF-A0A359MZR4-F1
#
_cell.length_a   1.000
_cell.length_b   1.000
_cell.length_c   1.000
_cell.angle_alpha   90.00
_cell.angle_beta   90.00
_cell.angle_gamma   90.00
#
_symmetry.space_group_name_H-M   'P 1'
#
loop_
_entity.id
_entity.type
_entity.pdbx_description
1 polymer ?
#
loop_
_entity_poly.entity_id
_entity_poly.type
_entity_poly.pdbx_seq_one_letter_code
_entity_poly.pdbx_strand_id
1 'polypeptide(L)'
;MLDLKKIEAAINQISAEKKIEKNKLVEIIEQAIKTAYKKDYASKDTNVEVSLDLPNNAIEITVEKEVVDVVENPYTQIALKDL
;
A
#
# COMPACT_ATOMS: atom_id res chain seq x y z
N MET A 1 -10.42 13.45 -0.03
CA MET A 1 -9.69 12.53 -0.93
C MET A 1 -8.22 12.90 -0.87
N LEU A 2 -7.31 11.93 -0.81
CA LEU A 2 -5.86 12.19 -0.74
C LEU A 2 -5.43 13.00 -1.98
N ASP A 3 -4.73 14.11 -1.79
CA ASP A 3 -4.29 14.99 -2.88
C ASP A 3 -2.87 14.63 -3.31
N LEU A 4 -2.78 13.74 -4.29
CA LEU A 4 -1.53 13.14 -4.76
C LEU A 4 -0.56 14.15 -5.38
N LYS A 5 -1.08 15.18 -6.06
CA LYS A 5 -0.25 16.27 -6.61
C LYS A 5 0.46 17.05 -5.51
N LYS A 6 -0.21 17.28 -4.37
CA LYS A 6 0.43 17.92 -3.21
C LYS A 6 1.46 17.02 -2.56
N ILE A 7 1.21 15.70 -2.50
CA ILE A 7 2.18 14.73 -1.98
C ILE A 7 3.43 14.71 -2.86
N GLU A 8 3.27 14.68 -4.19
CA GLU A 8 4.39 14.75 -5.12
C GLU A 8 5.22 16.03 -4.94
N ALA A 9 4.55 17.19 -4.82
CA ALA A 9 5.23 18.45 -4.56
C ALA A 9 6.01 18.42 -3.23
N ALA A 10 5.44 17.86 -2.17
CA ALA A 10 6.09 17.71 -0.88
C ALA A 10 7.29 16.74 -0.94
N ILE A 11 7.17 15.62 -1.65
CA ILE A 11 8.27 14.67 -1.87
C ILE A 11 9.43 15.38 -2.60
N ASN A 12 9.12 16.13 -3.65
CA ASN A 12 10.13 16.88 -4.41
C ASN A 12 10.86 17.90 -3.53
N GLN A 13 10.11 18.63 -2.71
CA GLN A 13 10.68 19.61 -1.78
C GLN A 13 11.58 18.93 -0.73
N ILE A 14 11.09 17.89 -0.05
CA ILE A 14 11.84 17.18 0.99
C ILE A 14 13.09 16.52 0.41
N SER A 15 12.98 15.91 -0.78
CA SER A 15 14.12 15.30 -1.48
C SER A 15 15.22 16.34 -1.74
N ALA A 16 14.86 17.54 -2.22
CA ALA A 16 15.81 18.62 -2.46
C ALA A 16 16.45 19.16 -1.17
N GLU A 17 15.65 19.39 -0.12
CA GLU A 17 16.13 19.97 1.15
C GLU A 17 16.97 18.99 1.97
N LYS A 18 16.54 17.73 2.04
CA LYS A 18 17.13 16.71 2.92
C LYS A 18 18.09 15.77 2.20
N LYS A 19 18.23 15.90 0.86
CA LYS A 19 19.03 15.01 0.01
C LYS A 19 18.64 13.54 0.19
N ILE A 20 17.34 13.28 0.27
CA ILE A 20 16.77 11.94 0.36
C ILE A 20 16.27 11.56 -1.03
N GLU A 21 16.61 10.34 -1.47
CA GLU A 21 16.08 9.80 -2.72
C GLU A 21 14.55 9.76 -2.70
N LYS A 22 13.90 10.22 -3.78
CA LYS A 22 12.44 10.29 -3.87
C LYS A 22 11.78 8.94 -3.62
N ASN A 23 12.37 7.86 -4.17
CA ASN A 23 11.87 6.50 -4.00
C ASN A 23 11.78 6.11 -2.51
N LYS A 24 12.77 6.52 -1.70
CA LYS A 24 12.76 6.26 -0.27
C LYS A 24 11.64 7.02 0.46
N LEU A 25 11.32 8.25 0.04
CA LEU A 25 10.14 8.95 0.57
C LEU A 25 8.84 8.23 0.18
N VAL A 26 8.74 7.76 -1.07
CA VAL A 26 7.56 7.02 -1.56
C VAL A 26 7.37 5.74 -0.73
N GLU A 27 8.42 4.93 -0.55
CA GLU A 27 8.38 3.72 0.27
C GLU A 27 7.91 4.02 1.71
N ILE A 28 8.42 5.09 2.33
CA ILE A 28 7.99 5.48 3.68
C ILE A 28 6.49 5.82 3.72
N ILE A 29 5.99 6.51 2.70
CA ILE A 29 4.57 6.86 2.60
C ILE A 29 3.71 5.60 2.39
N GLU A 30 4.11 4.69 1.50
CA GLU A 30 3.44 3.42 1.28
C GLU A 30 3.36 2.59 2.58
N GLN A 31 4.46 2.51 3.34
CA GLN A 31 4.48 1.84 4.65
C GLN A 31 3.57 2.51 5.69
N ALA A 32 3.50 3.84 5.68
CA ALA A 32 2.60 4.58 6.56
C ALA A 32 1.13 4.30 6.24
N ILE A 33 0.77 4.29 4.95
CA ILE A 33 -0.58 3.95 4.48
C ILE A 33 -0.90 2.50 4.79
N LYS A 34 0.03 1.56 4.55
CA LYS A 34 -0.11 0.13 4.87
C LYS A 34 -0.39 -0.07 6.35
N THR A 35 0.35 0.62 7.22
CA THR A 35 0.13 0.58 8.68
C THR A 35 -1.24 1.13 9.07
N ALA A 36 -1.63 2.26 8.51
CA ALA A 36 -2.94 2.87 8.78
C ALA A 36 -4.09 1.96 8.32
N TYR A 37 -4.00 1.42 7.10
CA TYR A 37 -4.98 0.48 6.58
C TYR A 37 -5.08 -0.79 7.43
N LYS A 38 -3.95 -1.36 7.85
CA LYS A 38 -3.93 -2.54 8.72
C LYS A 38 -4.60 -2.27 10.07
N LYS A 39 -4.43 -1.08 10.63
CA LYS A 39 -5.06 -0.69 11.89
C LYS A 39 -6.57 -0.61 11.80
N ASP A 40 -7.10 -0.08 10.71
CA ASP A 40 -8.51 0.26 10.59
C ASP A 40 -9.35 -0.85 9.94
N TYR A 41 -8.76 -1.68 9.07
CA TYR A 41 -9.51 -2.58 8.19
C TYR A 41 -9.01 -4.03 8.14
N ALA A 42 -7.78 -4.31 8.58
CA ALA A 42 -7.21 -5.64 8.41
C ALA A 42 -7.17 -6.43 9.72
N SER A 43 -7.40 -7.74 9.63
CA SER A 43 -7.02 -8.65 10.71
C SER A 43 -5.49 -8.75 10.77
N LYS A 44 -4.92 -9.08 11.94
CA LYS A 44 -3.46 -9.07 12.19
C LYS A 44 -2.64 -9.81 11.14
N ASP A 45 -3.21 -10.83 10.53
CA ASP A 45 -2.53 -11.75 9.62
C ASP A 45 -2.71 -11.40 8.14
N THR A 46 -3.43 -10.33 7.80
CA THR A 46 -3.65 -9.94 6.41
C THR A 46 -2.37 -9.35 5.78
N ASN A 47 -1.97 -9.87 4.62
CA ASN A 47 -0.93 -9.27 3.80
C ASN A 47 -1.51 -8.18 2.92
N VAL A 48 -1.22 -6.93 3.27
CA VAL A 48 -1.66 -5.74 2.54
C VAL A 48 -0.44 -5.16 1.84
N GLU A 49 -0.57 -4.85 0.56
CA GLU A 49 0.43 -4.10 -0.20
C GLU A 49 -0.15 -2.77 -0.65
N VAL A 50 0.67 -1.73 -0.64
CA VAL A 50 0.28 -0.38 -1.04
C VAL A 50 1.26 0.09 -2.09
N SER A 51 0.76 0.50 -3.24
CA SER A 51 1.55 1.09 -4.31
C SER A 51 1.09 2.51 -4.59
N LEU A 52 2.04 3.44 -4.60
CA LEU A 52 1.82 4.84 -4.92
C LEU A 52 2.40 5.17 -6.31
N ASP A 53 1.50 5.35 -7.28
CA ASP A 53 1.86 5.76 -8.64
C ASP A 53 1.67 7.29 -8.78
N LEU A 54 2.75 8.03 -8.53
CA LEU A 54 2.74 9.49 -8.66
C LEU A 54 2.49 9.95 -10.11
N PRO A 55 3.16 9.40 -11.15
CA PRO A 55 2.91 9.78 -12.54
C PRO A 55 1.45 9.63 -12.99
N ASN A 56 0.80 8.52 -12.64
CA ASN A 56 -0.59 8.26 -13.00
C ASN A 56 -1.59 8.79 -11.96
N ASN A 57 -1.10 9.42 -10.90
CA ASN A 57 -1.89 9.99 -9.81
C ASN A 57 -2.88 8.94 -9.25
N ALA A 58 -2.36 7.74 -8.96
CA ALA A 58 -3.11 6.61 -8.45
C ALA A 58 -2.50 6.07 -7.16
N ILE A 59 -3.36 5.58 -6.27
CA ILE A 59 -2.98 4.75 -5.12
C ILE A 59 -3.71 3.44 -5.28
N GLU A 60 -2.97 2.35 -5.20
CA GLU A 60 -3.52 1.01 -5.18
C GLU A 60 -3.23 0.36 -3.83
N ILE A 61 -4.26 -0.27 -3.26
CA ILE A 61 -4.15 -1.08 -2.04
C ILE A 61 -4.64 -2.47 -2.40
N THR A 62 -3.76 -3.45 -2.31
CA THR A 62 -4.08 -4.85 -2.60
C THR A 62 -3.95 -5.70 -1.35
N VAL A 63 -4.73 -6.77 -1.31
CA VAL A 63 -4.64 -7.80 -0.27
C VAL A 63 -4.18 -9.07 -0.94
N GLU A 64 -3.01 -9.56 -0.53
CA GLU A 64 -2.46 -10.81 -1.00
C GLU A 64 -3.15 -11.97 -0.25
N LYS A 65 -3.62 -12.94 -1.02
CA LYS A 65 -4.21 -14.18 -0.51
C LYS A 65 -3.58 -15.38 -1.18
N GLU A 66 -3.36 -16.42 -0.39
CA GLU A 66 -2.91 -17.73 -0.86
C GLU A 66 -4.09 -18.48 -1.50
N VAL A 67 -3.85 -19.03 -2.69
CA VAL A 67 -4.85 -19.83 -3.41
C VAL A 67 -4.82 -21.27 -2.89
N VAL A 68 -5.95 -21.75 -2.38
CA VAL A 68 -6.06 -23.08 -1.74
C VAL A 68 -7.29 -23.85 -2.22
N ASP A 69 -7.32 -25.16 -1.97
CA ASP A 69 -8.50 -25.99 -2.25
C ASP A 69 -9.56 -25.89 -1.14
N VAL A 70 -9.14 -25.81 0.12
CA VAL A 70 -10.00 -25.67 1.30
C VAL A 70 -9.53 -24.46 2.10
N VAL A 71 -10.40 -23.47 2.29
CA VAL A 71 -10.09 -22.22 3.00
C VAL A 71 -10.14 -22.48 4.51
N GLU A 72 -9.02 -22.32 5.18
CA GLU A 72 -8.91 -22.36 6.65
C GLU A 72 -8.97 -20.95 7.25
N ASN A 73 -8.36 -19.96 6.58
CA ASN A 73 -8.37 -18.56 6.99
C ASN A 73 -8.84 -17.63 5.85
N PRO A 74 -10.07 -17.09 5.88
CA PRO A 74 -10.61 -16.26 4.80
C PRO A 74 -9.90 -14.90 4.63
N TYR A 75 -9.11 -14.48 5.62
CA TYR A 75 -8.33 -13.24 5.55
C TYR A 75 -7.03 -13.39 4.76
N THR A 76 -6.46 -14.59 4.72
CA THR A 76 -5.18 -14.87 4.07
C THR A 76 -5.29 -15.85 2.91
N GLN A 77 -6.45 -16.49 2.73
CA GLN A 77 -6.66 -17.53 1.73
C GLN A 77 -7.90 -17.26 0.88
N ILE A 78 -7.89 -17.77 -0.35
CA ILE A 78 -9.01 -17.77 -1.30
C ILE A 78 -9.09 -19.14 -1.98
N ALA A 79 -10.31 -19.66 -2.20
CA ALA A 79 -10.46 -20.92 -2.90
C ALA A 79 -10.19 -20.72 -4.40
N LEU A 80 -9.58 -21.71 -5.07
CA LEU A 80 -9.35 -21.63 -6.53
C LEU A 80 -10.63 -21.37 -7.33
N LYS A 81 -11.76 -21.89 -6.88
CA LYS A 81 -13.09 -21.70 -7.49
C LYS A 81 -13.67 -20.29 -7.36
N ASP A 82 -13.11 -19.47 -6.48
CA ASP A 82 -13.58 -18.12 -6.16
C ASP A 82 -12.71 -17.03 -6.84
N LEU A 83 -11.72 -17.43 -7.65
CA LEU A 83 -10.97 -16.60 -8.59
C LEU A 83 -11.75 -16.41 -9.90
#